data_AF-A0A838BCL2-F1
#
_entry.id   AF-A0A838BCL2-F1
#
_cell.length_a   1.000
_cell.length_b   1.000
_cell.length_c   1.000
_cell.angle_alpha   90.00
_cell.angle_beta   90.00
_cell.angle_gamma   90.00
#
_symmetry.space_group_name_H-M   'P 1'
#
loop_
_entity.id
_entity.type
_entity.pdbx_description
1 polymer ?
#
loop_
_entity_poly.entity_id
_entity_poly.type
_entity_poly.pdbx_seq_one_letter_code
_entity_poly.pdbx_strand_id
1 'polypeptide(L)'
;MLAAMLVASAGRCWSEDSHKPISEEALRTVSAEMYSDILAQECLHGRRYPQSRIENGFKRHFEEMRLQLVASGYTIVPKSNENSALWTRSQMAFDTKRRLGLQRQLGCLGAYWLDDNRDW
;
A
#
# COMPACT_ATOMS: atom_id res chain seq x y z
N MET A 1 37.60 -54.42 -14.70
CA MET A 1 37.65 -53.05 -14.14
C MET A 1 36.24 -52.66 -13.76
N LEU A 2 35.93 -52.59 -12.46
CA LEU A 2 34.60 -52.24 -11.94
C LEU A 2 34.50 -50.72 -11.83
N ALA A 3 33.55 -50.13 -12.55
CA ALA A 3 33.22 -48.72 -12.49
C ALA A 3 32.36 -48.44 -11.25
N ALA A 4 32.82 -47.54 -10.37
CA ALA A 4 32.01 -46.94 -9.33
C ALA A 4 31.93 -45.43 -9.63
N MET A 5 30.85 -45.01 -10.30
CA MET A 5 30.54 -43.59 -10.43
C MET A 5 29.82 -43.14 -9.15
N LEU A 6 30.52 -42.38 -8.31
CA LEU A 6 29.92 -41.68 -7.18
C LEU A 6 29.03 -40.56 -7.72
N VAL A 7 27.71 -40.77 -7.68
CA VAL A 7 26.73 -39.70 -7.86
C VAL A 7 26.75 -38.86 -6.59
N ALA A 8 27.55 -37.80 -6.60
CA ALA A 8 27.43 -36.73 -5.61
C ALA A 8 26.20 -35.89 -5.99
N SER A 9 25.03 -36.27 -5.48
CA SER A 9 23.89 -35.37 -5.43
C SER A 9 24.18 -34.28 -4.40
N ALA A 10 24.95 -33.27 -4.79
CA ALA A 10 24.97 -32.00 -4.09
C ALA A 10 23.62 -31.32 -4.35
N GLY A 11 22.58 -31.79 -3.66
CA GLY A 11 21.42 -30.95 -3.40
C GLY A 11 21.95 -29.71 -2.71
N ARG A 12 22.04 -28.60 -3.43
CA ARG A 12 22.31 -27.29 -2.83
C ARG A 12 21.16 -27.03 -1.87
N CYS A 13 21.48 -27.26 -0.61
CA CYS A 13 20.59 -27.08 0.50
C CYS A 13 20.57 -25.60 0.84
N TRP A 14 19.35 -25.06 0.95
CA TRP A 14 18.95 -23.74 1.47
C TRP A 14 19.33 -22.55 0.58
N SER A 15 18.33 -22.12 -0.20
CA SER A 15 18.21 -20.74 -0.65
C SER A 15 18.50 -19.83 0.55
N GLU A 16 19.41 -18.87 0.40
CA GLU A 16 19.46 -17.75 1.33
C GLU A 16 18.05 -17.20 1.45
N ASP A 17 17.46 -17.31 2.65
CA ASP A 17 16.34 -16.49 3.08
C ASP A 17 16.85 -15.06 3.14
N SER A 18 16.99 -14.46 1.95
CA SER A 18 17.21 -13.04 1.76
C SER A 18 15.94 -12.35 2.23
N HIS A 19 15.82 -12.18 3.55
CA HIS A 19 14.80 -11.37 4.17
C HIS A 19 14.85 -10.03 3.46
N LYS A 20 13.80 -9.67 2.72
CA LYS A 20 13.75 -8.41 1.98
C LYS A 20 13.19 -7.35 2.94
N PRO A 21 14.02 -6.50 3.56
CA PRO A 21 13.50 -5.48 4.46
C PRO A 21 12.78 -4.41 3.65
N ILE A 22 11.65 -3.96 4.16
CA ILE A 22 10.96 -2.75 3.72
C ILE A 22 10.60 -1.92 4.94
N SER A 23 10.85 -0.61 4.90
CA SER A 23 10.40 0.25 6.00
C SER A 23 8.88 0.40 5.96
N GLU A 24 8.26 0.47 7.13
CA GLU A 24 6.83 0.71 7.25
C GLU A 24 6.43 2.03 6.61
N GLU A 25 7.29 3.05 6.67
CA GLU A 25 7.09 4.33 6.00
C GLU A 25 7.05 4.22 4.47
N ALA A 26 7.98 3.46 3.88
CA ALA A 26 7.97 3.20 2.45
C ALA A 26 6.69 2.45 2.06
N LEU A 27 6.33 1.41 2.83
CA LEU A 27 5.09 0.67 2.62
C LEU A 27 3.85 1.56 2.70
N ARG A 28 3.78 2.45 3.70
CA ARG A 28 2.66 3.40 3.87
C ARG A 28 2.56 4.35 2.68
N THR A 29 3.69 4.83 2.17
CA THR A 29 3.75 5.73 1.01
C THR A 29 3.24 5.03 -0.25
N VAL A 30 3.77 3.84 -0.55
CA VAL A 30 3.35 3.04 -1.71
C VAL A 30 1.88 2.65 -1.61
N SER A 31 1.43 2.22 -0.42
CA SER A 31 0.03 1.90 -0.18
C SER A 31 -0.88 3.10 -0.39
N ALA A 32 -0.49 4.29 0.10
CA ALA A 32 -1.29 5.50 -0.07
C ALA A 32 -1.36 5.90 -1.55
N GLU A 33 -0.24 5.85 -2.27
CA GLU A 33 -0.20 6.12 -3.70
C GLU A 33 -1.13 5.19 -4.50
N MET A 34 -1.04 3.88 -4.28
CA MET A 34 -1.88 2.92 -4.99
C MET A 34 -3.36 3.08 -4.67
N TYR A 35 -3.71 3.33 -3.40
CA TYR A 35 -5.11 3.55 -3.04
C TYR A 35 -5.66 4.87 -3.61
N SER A 36 -4.83 5.91 -3.67
CA SER A 36 -5.16 7.16 -4.38
C SER A 36 -5.44 6.94 -5.87
N ASP A 37 -4.67 6.09 -6.54
CA ASP A 37 -4.90 5.76 -7.95
C ASP A 37 -6.23 5.02 -8.17
N ILE A 38 -6.58 4.11 -7.25
CA ILE A 38 -7.90 3.47 -7.24
C ILE A 38 -9.00 4.52 -7.10
N LEU A 39 -8.88 5.44 -6.13
CA LEU A 39 -9.88 6.50 -5.93
C LEU A 39 -10.00 7.45 -7.12
N ALA A 40 -8.89 7.76 -7.80
CA ALA A 40 -8.90 8.55 -9.02
C ALA A 40 -9.67 7.82 -10.14
N GLN A 41 -9.40 6.53 -10.35
CA GLN A 41 -10.10 5.72 -11.34
C GLN A 41 -11.61 5.61 -11.04
N GLU A 42 -11.95 5.40 -9.78
CA GLU A 42 -13.33 5.36 -9.32
C GLU A 42 -14.07 6.67 -9.59
N CYS A 43 -13.41 7.80 -9.33
CA CYS A 43 -13.97 9.11 -9.63
C CYS A 43 -14.18 9.31 -11.14
N LEU A 44 -13.24 8.89 -11.98
CA LEU A 44 -13.41 8.95 -13.44
C LEU A 44 -14.63 8.14 -13.91
N HIS A 45 -15.03 7.12 -13.16
CA HIS A 45 -16.27 6.35 -13.36
C HIS A 45 -17.50 6.95 -12.67
N GLY A 46 -17.40 8.16 -12.14
CA GLY A 46 -18.49 8.86 -11.44
C GLY A 46 -18.74 8.40 -10.00
N ARG A 47 -17.89 7.53 -9.43
CA ARG A 47 -18.04 7.03 -8.06
C ARG A 47 -17.29 7.92 -7.07
N ARG A 48 -17.99 8.36 -6.02
CA ARG A 48 -17.45 9.16 -4.91
C ARG A 48 -17.86 8.53 -3.59
N TYR A 49 -17.04 8.72 -2.55
CA TYR A 49 -17.22 8.05 -1.26
C TYR A 49 -17.20 9.07 -0.12
N PRO A 50 -17.90 8.85 1.01
CA PRO A 50 -17.77 9.72 2.17
C PRO A 50 -16.34 9.73 2.72
N GLN A 51 -15.89 10.85 3.30
CA GLN A 51 -14.51 11.00 3.82
C GLN A 51 -14.15 9.85 4.78
N SER A 52 -15.04 9.54 5.73
CA SER A 52 -14.87 8.44 6.67
C SER A 52 -14.67 7.07 5.98
N ARG A 53 -15.28 6.82 4.82
CA ARG A 53 -15.04 5.58 4.05
C ARG A 53 -13.67 5.56 3.41
N ILE A 54 -13.20 6.71 2.91
CA ILE A 54 -11.87 6.83 2.32
C ILE A 54 -10.79 6.63 3.38
N GLU A 55 -10.93 7.26 4.55
CA GLU A 55 -10.00 7.08 5.68
C GLU A 55 -9.88 5.60 6.09
N ASN A 56 -11.03 4.92 6.22
CA ASN A 56 -11.06 3.47 6.49
C ASN A 56 -10.44 2.66 5.35
N GLY A 57 -10.64 3.08 4.09
CA GLY A 57 -10.06 2.44 2.92
C GLY A 57 -8.54 2.53 2.88
N PHE A 58 -7.95 3.68 3.20
CA PHE A 58 -6.49 3.83 3.34
C PHE A 58 -5.91 2.89 4.41
N LYS A 59 -6.58 2.80 5.57
CA LYS A 59 -6.19 1.89 6.65
C LYS A 59 -6.23 0.43 6.17
N ARG A 60 -7.37 0.02 5.59
CA ARG A 60 -7.56 -1.36 5.12
C ARG A 60 -6.56 -1.74 4.04
N HIS A 61 -6.37 -0.89 3.03
CA HIS A 61 -5.43 -1.15 1.93
C HIS A 61 -3.99 -1.32 2.43
N PHE A 62 -3.57 -0.52 3.41
CA PHE A 62 -2.26 -0.68 4.04
C PHE A 62 -2.13 -2.03 4.77
N GLU A 63 -3.15 -2.42 5.54
CA GLU A 63 -3.17 -3.70 6.27
C GLU A 63 -3.13 -4.90 5.30
N GLU A 64 -3.90 -4.85 4.20
CA GLU A 64 -3.91 -5.87 3.15
C GLU A 64 -2.55 -5.99 2.45
N MET A 65 -1.96 -4.87 2.03
CA MET A 65 -0.64 -4.86 1.38
C MET A 65 0.46 -5.36 2.32
N ARG A 66 0.41 -4.98 3.60
CA ARG A 66 1.29 -5.49 4.64
C ARG A 66 1.24 -7.01 4.73
N LEU A 67 0.03 -7.60 4.77
CA LEU A 67 -0.14 -9.05 4.84
C LEU A 67 0.41 -9.74 3.59
N GLN A 68 0.17 -9.17 2.40
CA GLN A 68 0.68 -9.72 1.13
C GLN A 68 2.21 -9.72 1.08
N LEU A 69 2.86 -8.65 1.55
CA LEU A 69 4.33 -8.58 1.60
C LEU A 69 4.93 -9.56 2.59
N VAL A 70 4.33 -9.69 3.78
CA VAL A 70 4.76 -10.71 4.77
C VAL A 70 4.62 -12.12 4.20
N ALA A 71 3.49 -12.42 3.53
CA ALA A 71 3.29 -13.70 2.85
C ALA A 71 4.29 -13.92 1.71
N SER A 72 4.84 -12.85 1.13
CA SER A 72 5.85 -12.89 0.07
C SER A 72 7.31 -12.92 0.60
N GLY A 73 7.50 -13.03 1.92
CA GLY A 73 8.83 -13.13 2.54
C GLY A 73 9.51 -11.80 2.88
N TYR A 74 8.77 -10.69 2.87
CA TYR A 74 9.31 -9.40 3.30
C TYR A 74 9.26 -9.24 4.82
N THR A 75 10.27 -8.56 5.37
CA THR A 75 10.28 -8.12 6.77
C THR A 75 9.96 -6.63 6.82
N ILE A 76 8.89 -6.26 7.54
CA ILE A 76 8.50 -4.86 7.70
C ILE A 76 9.21 -4.28 8.91
N VAL A 77 10.05 -3.28 8.67
CA VAL A 77 10.79 -2.56 9.71
C VAL A 77 9.91 -1.42 10.23
N PRO A 78 9.52 -1.41 11.52
CA PRO A 78 8.58 -0.45 12.06
C PRO A 78 9.17 0.96 12.09
N LYS A 79 8.31 1.96 11.91
CA LYS A 79 8.64 3.36 12.23
C LYS A 79 8.44 3.58 13.73
N SER A 80 9.32 4.34 14.37
CA SER A 80 9.19 4.64 15.81
C SER A 80 7.83 5.33 16.06
N ASN A 81 7.01 4.69 16.89
CA ASN A 81 5.92 5.26 17.71
C ASN A 81 5.09 6.42 17.11
N GLU A 82 4.17 6.10 16.20
CA GLU A 82 3.14 7.08 15.78
C GLU A 82 1.73 6.45 15.74
N ASN A 83 0.72 7.26 16.11
CA ASN A 83 -0.68 6.87 16.23
C ASN A 83 -1.33 6.67 14.84
N SER A 84 -2.07 5.57 14.67
CA SER A 84 -2.73 5.22 13.40
C SER A 84 -3.67 6.31 12.86
N ALA A 85 -4.36 7.06 13.72
CA ALA A 85 -5.29 8.11 13.28
C ALA A 85 -4.59 9.36 12.72
N LEU A 86 -3.46 9.74 13.32
CA LEU A 86 -2.61 10.83 12.84
C LEU A 86 -2.05 10.50 11.45
N TRP A 87 -1.66 9.23 11.23
CA TRP A 87 -1.21 8.75 9.94
C TRP A 87 -2.28 8.72 8.86
N THR A 88 -3.49 8.25 9.14
CA THR A 88 -4.55 8.25 8.11
C THR A 88 -4.85 9.66 7.61
N ARG A 89 -4.85 10.66 8.50
CA ARG A 89 -4.95 12.08 8.10
C ARG A 89 -3.76 12.53 7.26
N SER A 90 -2.56 12.03 7.55
CA SER A 90 -1.38 12.32 6.73
C SER A 90 -1.46 11.68 5.33
N GLN A 91 -2.12 10.53 5.17
CA GLN A 91 -2.33 9.88 3.87
C GLN A 91 -3.33 10.66 3.02
N MET A 92 -4.42 11.15 3.64
CA MET A 92 -5.33 12.11 3.02
C MET A 92 -4.61 13.38 2.58
N ALA A 93 -3.71 13.91 3.42
CA ALA A 93 -2.91 15.09 3.09
C ALA A 93 -1.88 14.82 1.98
N PHE A 94 -1.24 13.65 1.99
CA PHE A 94 -0.33 13.17 0.94
C PHE A 94 -1.06 13.11 -0.40
N ASP A 95 -2.21 12.44 -0.43
CA ASP A 95 -3.06 12.33 -1.60
C ASP A 95 -3.54 13.70 -2.11
N THR A 96 -3.94 14.60 -1.20
CA THR A 96 -4.32 15.97 -1.55
C THR A 96 -3.17 16.70 -2.23
N LYS A 97 -1.94 16.61 -1.71
CA LYS A 97 -0.75 17.21 -2.32
C LYS A 97 -0.44 16.59 -3.68
N ARG A 98 -0.54 15.26 -3.82
CA ARG A 98 -0.30 14.54 -5.07
C ARG A 98 -1.25 15.01 -6.18
N ARG A 99 -2.53 15.22 -5.85
CA ARG A 99 -3.54 15.73 -6.79
C ARG A 99 -3.27 17.14 -7.29
N LEU A 100 -2.66 18.02 -6.48
CA LEU A 100 -2.30 19.37 -6.92
C LEU A 100 -1.28 19.38 -8.08
N GLY A 101 -0.49 18.31 -8.25
CA GLY A 101 0.48 18.15 -9.32
C GLY A 101 -0.06 17.54 -10.62
N LEU A 102 -1.30 17.06 -10.64
CA LEU A 102 -1.91 16.41 -11.82
C LEU A 102 -2.64 17.42 -12.72
N GLN A 103 -2.57 17.23 -14.04
CA GLN A 103 -3.26 18.10 -15.01
C GLN A 103 -4.77 18.16 -14.76
N ARG A 104 -5.36 19.35 -14.92
CA ARG A 104 -6.77 19.63 -14.64
C ARG A 104 -7.76 18.89 -15.55
N GLN A 105 -7.98 17.60 -15.33
CA GLN A 105 -9.13 16.87 -15.88
C GLN A 105 -10.35 17.06 -14.96
N LEU A 106 -11.36 17.72 -15.51
CA LEU A 106 -12.56 18.21 -14.83
C LEU A 106 -13.24 17.15 -13.95
N GLY A 107 -13.64 17.54 -12.74
CA GLY A 107 -14.57 16.78 -11.88
C GLY A 107 -13.95 15.85 -10.84
N CYS A 108 -12.70 15.42 -11.00
CA CYS A 108 -12.05 14.44 -10.11
C CYS A 108 -10.82 14.92 -9.35
N LEU A 109 -10.44 16.19 -9.53
CA LEU A 109 -9.33 16.81 -8.82
C LEU A 109 -9.72 17.54 -7.54
N GLY A 110 -11.02 17.77 -7.31
CA GLY A 110 -11.50 18.25 -6.01
C GLY A 110 -11.40 17.17 -4.93
N ALA A 111 -11.86 17.46 -3.71
CA ALA A 111 -12.17 16.42 -2.73
C ALA A 111 -13.07 15.36 -3.41
N TYR A 112 -12.53 14.17 -3.70
CA TYR A 112 -13.34 13.04 -4.18
C TYR A 112 -14.24 12.47 -3.08
N TRP A 113 -14.09 13.00 -1.86
CA TRP A 113 -15.03 12.73 -0.80
C TRP A 113 -16.26 13.61 -0.88
N LEU A 114 -17.40 13.00 -0.61
CA LEU A 114 -18.58 13.74 -0.17
C LEU A 114 -18.30 14.21 1.25
N ASP A 115 -18.55 15.48 1.55
CA ASP A 115 -18.58 15.93 2.95
C ASP A 115 -19.55 15.03 3.72
N ASP A 116 -19.15 14.60 4.91
CA ASP A 116 -20.01 13.86 5.84
C ASP A 116 -21.09 14.82 6.41
N ASN A 117 -21.83 15.54 5.56
CA ASN A 117 -23.02 16.27 5.97
C ASN A 117 -24.13 15.25 6.24
N ARG A 118 -24.23 14.85 7.50
CA ARG A 118 -25.40 14.21 8.11
C ARG A 118 -26.47 15.29 8.39
N ASP A 119 -27.00 15.92 7.36
CA ASP A 119 -28.18 16.77 7.48
C ASP A 119 -29.14 16.46 6.31
N TRP A 120 -29.73 15.27 6.35
CA TRP A 120 -31.04 14.96 5.76
C TRP A 120 -31.66 13.75 6.48
#